data_AF-Q91UP2-F1
#
_entry.id   AF-Q91UP2-F1
#
_cell.length_a   1.000
_cell.length_b   1.000
_cell.length_c   1.000
_cell.angle_alpha   90.00
_cell.angle_beta   90.00
_cell.angle_gamma   90.00
#
_symmetry.space_group_name_H-M   'P 1'
#
loop_
_entity.id
_entity.type
_entity.pdbx_description
1 polymer ?
#
loop_
_entity_poly.entity_id
_entity_poly.type
_entity_poly.pdbx_seq_one_letter_code
_entity_poly.pdbx_strand_id
1 'polypeptide(L)'
;MKGLFKGPFWQITVGLWLSMAVFFGITGHSWDTFFSMLAIAAFFIVGALSGEFCKSQVKPLRIAGRIGAAAFFVVLAGCVLIGFERVYLVTADSYPRFLTQNLGTADMNTLDMLSAKDCKGKAVEVFEKANNTWIIRCGFGWHDSHTYTSNADPFRGIRQERAQ
;
A
#
# COMPACT_ATOMS: atom_id res chain seq x y z
N MET A 1 18.27 -18.27 -27.60
CA MET A 1 17.94 -17.96 -26.19
C MET A 1 18.90 -18.73 -25.29
N LYS A 2 19.99 -18.10 -24.85
CA LYS A 2 20.92 -18.64 -23.84
C LYS A 2 21.03 -17.58 -22.76
N GLY A 3 20.84 -17.94 -21.49
CA GLY A 3 21.49 -17.20 -20.41
C GLY A 3 20.75 -17.07 -19.09
N LEU A 4 19.63 -16.33 -19.02
CA LEU A 4 19.19 -15.83 -17.71
C LEU A 4 18.39 -16.85 -16.87
N PHE A 5 17.44 -17.58 -17.49
CA PHE A 5 16.56 -18.52 -16.78
C PHE A 5 17.17 -19.88 -16.44
N LYS A 6 18.43 -20.12 -16.84
CA LYS A 6 19.16 -21.37 -16.57
C LYS A 6 20.32 -21.18 -15.59
N GLY A 7 20.50 -19.97 -15.06
CA GLY A 7 21.56 -19.67 -14.10
C GLY A 7 21.14 -20.02 -12.66
N PRO A 8 22.10 -20.44 -11.81
CA PRO A 8 21.83 -20.74 -10.41
C PRO A 8 21.24 -19.53 -9.66
N PHE A 9 21.59 -18.32 -10.06
CA PHE A 9 21.10 -17.08 -9.44
C PHE A 9 19.57 -16.89 -9.57
N TRP A 10 18.98 -17.26 -10.71
CA TRP A 10 17.52 -17.20 -10.91
C TRP A 10 16.79 -18.20 -10.01
N GLN A 11 17.32 -19.43 -9.92
CA GLN A 11 16.75 -20.47 -9.06
C GLN A 11 16.84 -20.08 -7.58
N ILE A 12 17.98 -19.50 -7.15
CA ILE A 12 18.15 -18.99 -5.78
C ILE A 12 17.15 -17.87 -5.50
N THR A 13 16.97 -16.93 -6.43
CA THR A 13 16.05 -15.80 -6.23
C THR A 13 14.60 -16.27 -6.10
N VAL A 14 14.15 -17.15 -6.98
CA VAL A 14 12.79 -17.72 -6.92
C VAL A 14 12.62 -18.56 -5.65
N GLY A 15 13.61 -19.39 -5.32
CA GLY A 15 13.61 -20.20 -4.10
C GLY A 15 13.51 -19.33 -2.85
N LEU A 16 14.27 -18.24 -2.77
CA LEU A 16 14.26 -17.32 -1.64
C LEU A 16 12.89 -16.66 -1.48
N TRP A 17 12.28 -16.16 -2.56
CA TRP A 17 10.93 -15.60 -2.52
C TRP A 17 9.88 -16.61 -2.02
N LEU A 18 9.93 -17.85 -2.51
CA LEU A 18 9.00 -18.90 -2.09
C LEU A 18 9.23 -19.31 -0.63
N SER A 19 10.49 -19.49 -0.20
CA SER A 19 10.83 -19.78 1.19
C SER A 19 10.36 -18.66 2.12
N MET A 20 10.53 -17.41 1.70
CA MET A 20 10.09 -16.25 2.47
C MET A 20 8.56 -16.20 2.58
N ALA A 21 7.82 -16.49 1.51
CA ALA A 21 6.36 -16.58 1.55
C ALA A 21 5.88 -17.67 2.53
N VAL A 22 6.48 -18.86 2.49
CA VAL A 22 6.16 -19.96 3.41
C VAL A 22 6.47 -19.58 4.86
N PHE A 23 7.65 -18.99 5.10
CA PHE A 23 8.07 -18.57 6.44
C PHE A 23 7.12 -17.53 7.05
N PHE A 24 6.76 -16.49 6.29
CA PHE A 24 5.82 -15.46 6.75
C PHE A 24 4.38 -15.97 6.88
N GLY A 25 3.98 -16.95 6.08
CA GLY A 25 2.70 -17.64 6.23
C GLY A 25 2.62 -18.40 7.56
N ILE A 26 3.66 -19.17 7.88
CA ILE A 26 3.75 -19.96 9.12
C ILE A 26 3.81 -19.03 10.34
N THR A 27 4.74 -18.07 10.35
CA THR A 27 4.92 -17.14 11.48
C THR A 27 3.74 -16.20 11.69
N GLY A 28 3.10 -15.76 10.61
CA GLY A 28 1.89 -14.93 10.66
C GLY A 28 0.62 -15.72 10.94
N HIS A 29 0.68 -17.06 11.00
CA HIS A 29 -0.47 -17.95 11.14
C HIS A 29 -1.65 -17.59 10.24
N SER A 30 -1.37 -17.09 9.03
CA SER A 30 -2.38 -16.49 8.15
C SER A 30 -2.14 -16.89 6.69
N TRP A 31 -3.21 -17.31 6.03
CA TRP A 31 -3.19 -17.53 4.59
C TRP A 31 -3.03 -16.23 3.82
N ASP A 32 -3.52 -15.11 4.36
CA ASP A 32 -3.42 -13.80 3.72
C ASP A 32 -1.96 -13.34 3.63
N THR A 33 -1.16 -13.56 4.67
CA THR A 33 0.27 -13.20 4.64
C THR A 33 1.05 -14.04 3.64
N PHE A 34 0.74 -15.34 3.55
CA PHE A 34 1.32 -16.24 2.55
C PHE A 34 0.99 -15.78 1.12
N PHE A 35 -0.29 -15.59 0.79
CA PHE A 35 -0.71 -15.20 -0.55
C PHE A 35 -0.22 -13.81 -0.93
N SER A 36 -0.14 -12.88 0.03
CA SER A 36 0.44 -11.55 -0.21
C SER A 36 1.91 -11.64 -0.61
N MET A 37 2.71 -12.45 0.10
CA MET A 37 4.13 -12.65 -0.24
C MET A 37 4.30 -13.36 -1.59
N LEU A 38 3.45 -14.34 -1.89
CA LEU A 38 3.45 -15.03 -3.18
C LEU A 38 3.08 -14.09 -4.33
N ALA A 39 2.11 -13.19 -4.12
CA ALA A 39 1.74 -12.17 -5.11
C ALA A 39 2.90 -11.20 -5.39
N ILE A 40 3.63 -10.77 -4.35
CA ILE A 40 4.83 -9.94 -4.48
C ILE A 40 5.91 -10.69 -5.29
N ALA A 41 6.17 -11.96 -4.95
CA ALA A 41 7.11 -12.79 -5.68
C ALA A 41 6.74 -12.92 -7.16
N ALA A 42 5.46 -13.20 -7.45
CA ALA A 42 4.95 -13.32 -8.80
C ALA A 42 5.11 -12.01 -9.59
N PHE A 43 4.86 -10.86 -8.96
CA PHE A 43 5.05 -9.55 -9.57
C PHE A 43 6.49 -9.33 -10.08
N PHE A 44 7.50 -9.61 -9.24
CA PHE A 44 8.91 -9.49 -9.64
C PHE A 44 9.32 -10.49 -10.72
N ILE A 45 8.83 -11.74 -10.62
CA ILE A 45 9.10 -12.77 -11.61
C ILE A 45 8.52 -12.38 -12.98
N VAL A 46 7.27 -11.89 -13.02
CA VAL A 46 6.62 -11.41 -14.24
C VAL A 46 7.34 -10.20 -14.83
N GLY A 47 7.81 -9.28 -14.00
CA GLY A 47 8.63 -8.14 -14.44
C GLY A 47 9.92 -8.60 -15.14
N ALA A 48 10.65 -9.54 -14.53
CA ALA A 48 11.87 -10.10 -15.11
C ALA A 48 11.60 -10.86 -16.43
N LEU A 49 10.54 -11.67 -16.47
CA LEU A 49 10.09 -12.38 -17.68
C LEU A 49 9.72 -11.41 -18.81
N SER A 50 9.00 -10.34 -18.49
CA SER A 50 8.59 -9.32 -19.46
C SER A 50 9.79 -8.61 -20.09
N GLY A 51 10.83 -8.31 -19.30
CA GLY A 51 12.08 -7.73 -19.79
C GLY A 51 12.83 -8.64 -20.77
N GLU A 52 12.83 -9.94 -20.55
CA GLU A 52 13.44 -10.92 -21.45
C GLU A 52 12.60 -11.12 -22.73
N PHE A 53 11.27 -11.16 -22.59
CA PHE A 53 10.37 -11.25 -23.74
C PHE A 53 10.50 -10.04 -24.68
N CYS A 54 10.80 -8.85 -24.15
CA CYS A 54 11.12 -7.67 -24.97
C CYS A 54 12.34 -7.87 -25.91
N LYS A 55 13.27 -8.75 -25.55
CA LYS A 55 14.48 -9.06 -26.34
C LYS A 55 14.27 -10.23 -27.31
N SER A 56 13.11 -10.91 -27.27
CA SER A 56 12.83 -12.06 -28.12
C SER A 56 12.82 -11.69 -29.60
N GLN A 57 13.33 -12.57 -30.47
CA GLN A 57 13.26 -12.42 -31.93
C GLN A 57 11.86 -12.69 -32.50
N VAL A 58 11.01 -13.36 -31.73
CA VAL A 58 9.65 -13.73 -32.12
C VAL A 58 8.70 -12.56 -31.84
N LYS A 59 8.11 -11.99 -32.90
CA LYS A 59 7.23 -10.79 -32.82
C LYS A 59 6.12 -10.87 -31.76
N PRO A 60 5.30 -11.93 -31.66
CA PRO A 60 4.24 -11.98 -30.65
C PRO A 60 4.77 -12.00 -29.21
N LEU A 61 5.86 -12.73 -28.94
CA LEU A 61 6.52 -12.74 -27.63
C LEU A 61 7.07 -11.35 -27.27
N ARG A 62 7.61 -10.62 -28.26
CA ARG A 62 8.10 -9.26 -28.06
C ARG A 62 6.99 -8.28 -27.69
N ILE A 63 5.84 -8.37 -28.35
CA ILE A 63 4.68 -7.52 -28.06
C ILE A 63 4.14 -7.83 -26.65
N ALA A 64 3.98 -9.12 -26.31
CA ALA A 64 3.57 -9.54 -24.98
C ALA A 64 4.54 -9.03 -23.90
N GLY A 65 5.85 -9.12 -24.14
CA GLY A 65 6.87 -8.59 -23.24
C GLY A 65 6.75 -7.07 -23.03
N ARG A 66 6.48 -6.30 -24.08
CA ARG A 66 6.30 -4.84 -23.97
C ARG A 66 5.06 -4.47 -23.16
N ILE A 67 3.94 -5.17 -23.38
CA ILE A 67 2.70 -4.97 -22.62
C ILE A 67 2.94 -5.32 -21.14
N GLY A 68 3.56 -6.48 -20.87
CA GLY A 68 3.90 -6.90 -19.51
C GLY A 68 4.85 -5.93 -18.81
N ALA A 69 5.86 -5.42 -19.52
CA ALA A 69 6.79 -4.43 -18.97
C ALA A 69 6.09 -3.09 -18.68
N ALA A 70 5.22 -2.62 -19.58
CA ALA A 70 4.43 -1.42 -19.37
C ALA A 70 3.52 -1.55 -18.14
N ALA A 71 2.81 -2.68 -18.02
CA ALA A 71 1.97 -2.97 -16.85
C ALA A 71 2.81 -3.01 -15.55
N PHE A 72 3.97 -3.67 -15.58
CA PHE A 72 4.90 -3.71 -14.44
C PHE A 72 5.33 -2.30 -13.99
N PHE A 73 5.73 -1.43 -14.93
CA PHE A 73 6.15 -0.07 -14.61
C PHE A 73 4.99 0.80 -14.10
N VAL A 74 3.78 0.61 -14.62
CA VAL A 74 2.58 1.33 -14.11
C VAL A 74 2.30 0.94 -12.67
N VAL A 75 2.33 -0.35 -12.34
CA VAL A 75 2.14 -0.82 -10.96
C VAL A 75 3.27 -0.30 -10.06
N LEU A 76 4.51 -0.37 -10.51
CA LEU A 76 5.66 0.12 -9.75
C LEU A 76 5.57 1.63 -9.47
N ALA A 77 5.19 2.43 -10.46
CA ALA A 77 4.93 3.85 -10.29
C ALA A 77 3.80 4.10 -9.28
N GLY A 78 2.72 3.33 -9.35
CA GLY A 78 1.63 3.37 -8.36
C GLY A 78 2.11 3.10 -6.94
N CYS A 79 2.90 2.04 -6.73
CA CYS A 79 3.47 1.69 -5.43
C CYS A 79 4.37 2.81 -4.88
N VAL A 80 5.21 3.40 -5.73
CA VAL A 80 6.10 4.51 -5.35
C VAL A 80 5.27 5.74 -4.96
N LEU A 81 4.24 6.08 -5.73
CA LEU A 81 3.34 7.20 -5.41
C LEU A 81 2.60 6.98 -4.09
N ILE A 82 2.14 5.76 -3.80
CA ILE A 82 1.54 5.40 -2.50
C ILE A 82 2.57 5.57 -1.38
N GLY A 83 3.82 5.15 -1.60
CA GLY A 83 4.91 5.34 -0.64
C GLY A 83 5.17 6.82 -0.34
N PHE A 84 5.29 7.65 -1.38
CA PHE A 84 5.46 9.10 -1.21
C PHE A 84 4.27 9.75 -0.50
N GLU A 85 3.04 9.38 -0.87
CA GLU A 85 1.81 9.86 -0.25
C GLU A 85 1.77 9.50 1.24
N ARG A 86 2.20 8.29 1.60
CA ARG A 86 2.31 7.85 3.00
C ARG A 86 3.37 8.62 3.78
N VAL A 87 4.56 8.81 3.21
CA VAL A 87 5.62 9.60 3.85
C VAL A 87 5.14 11.04 4.05
N TYR A 88 4.49 11.62 3.04
CA TYR A 88 3.93 12.96 3.11
C TYR A 88 2.83 13.06 4.19
N LEU A 89 1.91 12.09 4.25
CA LEU A 89 0.88 12.03 5.28
C LEU A 89 1.47 12.02 6.70
N VAL A 90 2.56 11.30 6.93
CA VAL A 90 3.15 11.19 8.27
C VAL A 90 3.99 12.43 8.61
N THR A 91 4.80 12.92 7.66
CA THR A 91 5.84 13.92 7.94
C THR A 91 5.46 15.37 7.65
N ALA A 92 4.57 15.64 6.70
CA ALA A 92 4.26 17.00 6.32
C ALA A 92 3.33 17.69 7.33
N ASP A 93 3.51 19.00 7.52
CA ASP A 93 2.69 19.82 8.42
C ASP A 93 1.26 20.04 7.93
N SER A 94 1.01 19.81 6.64
CA SER A 94 -0.30 19.99 6.01
C SER A 94 -0.58 18.90 5.00
N TYR A 95 -1.86 18.56 4.83
CA TYR A 95 -2.29 17.55 3.86
C TYR A 95 -3.21 18.17 2.80
N PRO A 96 -3.15 17.75 1.52
CA PRO A 96 -3.83 18.46 0.45
C PRO A 96 -5.35 18.28 0.55
N ARG A 97 -6.09 19.41 0.56
CA ARG A 97 -7.55 19.40 0.76
C ARG A 97 -8.33 18.62 -0.30
N PHE A 98 -7.81 18.50 -1.52
CA PHE A 98 -8.46 17.75 -2.60
C PHE A 98 -8.39 16.23 -2.41
N LEU A 99 -7.49 15.73 -1.54
CA LEU A 99 -7.39 14.32 -1.17
C LEU A 99 -8.24 13.98 0.07
N THR A 100 -8.95 14.96 0.63
CA THR A 100 -9.67 14.82 1.89
C THR A 100 -11.10 15.30 1.79
N GLN A 101 -12.00 14.61 2.47
CA GLN A 101 -13.33 15.13 2.74
C GLN A 101 -13.35 15.89 4.05
N ASN A 102 -13.94 17.08 4.07
CA ASN A 102 -14.01 17.90 5.28
C ASN A 102 -15.16 17.41 6.17
N LEU A 103 -14.84 16.95 7.38
CA LEU A 103 -15.81 16.54 8.40
C LEU A 103 -16.22 17.67 9.33
N GLY A 104 -15.60 18.85 9.23
CA GLY A 104 -15.81 19.94 10.18
C GLY A 104 -15.16 19.63 11.52
N THR A 105 -15.95 19.43 12.57
CA THR A 105 -15.48 19.09 13.92
C THR A 105 -15.78 17.63 14.22
N ALA A 106 -14.78 16.76 14.11
CA ALA A 106 -14.92 15.35 14.46
C ALA A 106 -14.67 15.13 15.97
N ASP A 107 -15.50 14.30 16.58
CA ASP A 107 -15.37 13.79 17.95
C ASP A 107 -15.22 12.26 17.94
N MET A 108 -15.07 11.64 19.13
CA MET A 108 -14.96 10.18 19.26
C MET A 108 -16.16 9.44 18.66
N ASN A 109 -17.39 9.97 18.83
CA ASN A 109 -18.58 9.35 18.25
C ASN A 109 -18.54 9.37 16.71
N THR A 110 -18.02 10.45 16.12
CA THR A 110 -17.82 10.57 14.68
C THR A 110 -16.81 9.53 14.19
N LEU A 111 -15.74 9.28 14.94
CA LEU A 111 -14.76 8.23 14.64
C LEU A 111 -15.35 6.83 14.69
N ASP A 112 -16.17 6.52 15.69
CA ASP A 112 -16.81 5.22 15.80
C ASP A 112 -17.82 4.99 14.67
N MET A 113 -18.58 6.03 14.30
CA MET A 113 -19.47 6.00 13.15
C MET A 113 -18.71 5.79 11.84
N LEU A 114 -17.59 6.51 11.64
CA LEU A 114 -16.72 6.37 10.48
C LEU A 114 -16.13 4.96 10.41
N SER A 115 -15.66 4.43 11.54
CA SER A 115 -15.12 3.07 11.65
C SER A 115 -16.14 2.02 11.21
N ALA A 116 -17.38 2.14 11.68
CA ALA A 116 -18.45 1.19 11.39
C ALA A 116 -18.99 1.29 9.95
N LYS A 117 -19.11 2.50 9.41
CA LYS A 117 -19.78 2.76 8.12
C LYS A 117 -18.80 2.85 6.95
N ASP A 118 -17.86 3.78 7.04
CA ASP A 118 -17.01 4.16 5.90
C ASP A 118 -15.70 3.37 5.88
N CYS A 119 -15.10 3.12 7.04
CA CYS A 119 -13.90 2.30 7.14
C CYS A 119 -14.18 0.80 7.12
N LYS A 120 -15.45 0.37 7.22
CA LYS A 120 -15.87 -1.05 7.19
C LYS A 120 -15.08 -1.94 8.16
N GLY A 121 -14.80 -1.42 9.36
CA GLY A 121 -14.00 -2.13 10.38
C GLY A 121 -12.49 -2.15 10.12
N LYS A 122 -11.97 -1.45 9.11
CA LYS A 122 -10.53 -1.20 8.95
C LYS A 122 -10.04 -0.22 10.04
N ALA A 123 -8.77 -0.35 10.40
CA ALA A 123 -8.14 0.54 11.38
C ALA A 123 -8.27 2.02 10.98
N VAL A 124 -8.66 2.86 11.92
CA VAL A 124 -8.73 4.31 11.73
C VAL A 124 -7.46 4.94 12.27
N GLU A 125 -6.70 5.58 11.38
CA GLU A 125 -5.48 6.29 11.73
C GLU A 125 -5.78 7.79 11.83
N VAL A 126 -5.24 8.43 12.88
CA VAL A 126 -5.40 9.88 13.09
C VAL A 126 -4.03 10.52 13.16
N PHE A 127 -3.82 11.54 12.33
CA PHE A 127 -2.57 12.29 12.26
C PHE A 127 -2.83 13.75 12.62
N GLU A 128 -2.12 14.25 13.63
CA GLU A 128 -2.10 15.66 13.96
C GLU A 128 -1.28 16.44 12.93
N LYS A 129 -1.81 17.60 12.51
CA LYS A 129 -1.22 18.54 11.57
C LYS A 129 -1.19 19.95 12.15
N ALA A 130 -0.43 20.83 11.53
CA ALA A 130 -0.36 22.22 11.95
C ALA A 130 -1.74 22.91 11.88
N ASN A 131 -1.90 24.00 12.63
CA ASN A 131 -3.12 24.81 12.68
C ASN A 131 -4.37 24.06 13.18
N ASN A 132 -4.24 23.22 14.21
CA ASN A 132 -5.37 22.47 14.79
C ASN A 132 -6.15 21.72 13.71
N THR A 133 -5.41 21.05 12.82
CA THR A 133 -5.99 20.23 11.76
C THR A 133 -5.63 18.78 12.06
N TRP A 134 -6.61 17.89 11.95
CA TRP A 134 -6.43 16.46 12.15
C TRP A 134 -6.85 15.73 10.89
N ILE A 135 -6.00 14.80 10.43
CA ILE A 135 -6.29 13.96 9.27
C ILE A 135 -6.67 12.59 9.77
N ILE A 136 -7.88 12.16 9.41
CA ILE A 136 -8.46 10.87 9.80
C ILE A 136 -8.48 9.98 8.56
N ARG A 137 -7.96 8.76 8.65
CA ARG A 137 -7.85 7.86 7.50
C ARG A 137 -8.31 6.45 7.80
N CYS A 138 -9.11 5.90 6.90
CA CYS A 138 -9.61 4.52 6.98
C CYS A 138 -8.64 3.51 6.33
N GLY A 139 -7.67 2.96 7.07
CA GLY A 139 -6.76 1.92 6.56
C GLY A 139 -5.55 2.46 5.75
N PHE A 140 -4.87 1.56 5.03
CA PHE A 140 -3.46 1.77 4.60
C PHE A 140 -3.24 2.42 3.21
N GLY A 141 -4.19 2.48 2.27
CA GLY A 141 -3.93 3.00 0.90
C GLY A 141 -4.98 3.98 0.40
N TRP A 142 -4.60 5.11 -0.23
CA TRP A 142 -5.54 6.21 -0.59
C TRP A 142 -6.61 5.80 -1.59
N HIS A 143 -6.35 4.78 -2.40
CA HIS A 143 -7.28 4.26 -3.41
C HIS A 143 -8.44 3.44 -2.81
N ASP A 144 -8.27 2.90 -1.60
CA ASP A 144 -9.26 2.07 -0.90
C ASP A 144 -9.50 2.56 0.56
N SER A 145 -9.07 3.80 0.84
CA SER A 145 -9.25 4.48 2.12
C SER A 145 -9.86 5.86 1.92
N HIS A 146 -10.95 6.13 2.63
CA HIS A 146 -11.45 7.48 2.77
C HIS A 146 -10.53 8.25 3.72
N THR A 147 -10.08 9.42 3.27
CA THR A 147 -9.29 10.34 4.08
C THR A 147 -10.14 11.57 4.36
N TYR A 148 -10.16 12.00 5.61
CA TYR A 148 -10.97 13.11 6.08
C TYR A 148 -10.12 14.11 6.85
N THR A 149 -10.61 15.35 6.90
CA THR A 149 -10.01 16.42 7.69
C THR A 149 -10.99 16.90 8.76
N SER A 150 -10.50 17.03 9.98
CA SER A 150 -11.18 17.63 11.13
C SER A 150 -10.44 18.88 11.58
N ASN A 151 -11.18 19.91 12.00
CA ASN A 151 -10.66 21.13 12.64
C ASN A 151 -10.79 21.08 14.17
N ALA A 152 -11.12 19.92 14.74
CA ALA A 152 -11.16 19.67 16.18
C ALA A 152 -10.45 18.36 16.54
N ASP A 153 -9.77 18.34 17.70
CA ASP A 153 -9.07 17.16 18.20
C ASP A 153 -10.09 16.08 18.51
N PRO A 154 -10.12 14.98 17.76
CA PRO A 154 -11.10 13.94 18.00
C PRO A 154 -10.94 13.28 19.37
N PHE A 155 -9.73 13.29 19.95
CA PHE A 155 -9.43 12.69 21.24
C PHE A 155 -9.52 13.67 22.41
N ARG A 156 -10.05 14.87 22.19
CA ARG A 156 -10.13 15.93 23.22
C ARG A 156 -10.76 15.44 24.52
N GLY A 157 -11.86 14.68 24.44
CA GLY A 157 -12.58 14.17 25.62
C GLY A 157 -11.71 13.26 26.49
N ILE A 158 -11.01 12.31 25.86
CA ILE A 158 -10.13 11.35 26.54
C ILE A 158 -8.89 12.04 27.13
N ARG A 159 -8.32 13.03 26.41
CA ARG A 159 -7.19 13.81 26.93
C ARG A 159 -7.55 14.63 28.16
N GLN A 160 -8.76 15.17 28.22
CA GLN A 160 -9.24 15.95 29.37
C GLN A 160 -9.46 15.07 30.61
N GLU A 161 -10.02 13.87 30.43
CA GLU A 161 -10.21 12.91 31.53
C GLU A 161 -8.90 12.38 32.12
N ARG A 162 -7.85 12.24 31.31
CA ARG A 162 -6.51 11.78 31.78
C ARG A 162 -5.70 12.90 32.47
N ALA A 163 -6.11 14.16 32.31
CA ALA A 163 -5.45 15.32 32.92
C ALA A 163 -6.07 15.74 34.26
N GLN A 164 -7.17 15.09 34.66
CA GLN A 164 -7.81 15.22 35.98
C GLN A 164 -7.37 14.09 36.90
#